data_AF-A0A815YW11-F1
#
_entry.id   AF-A0A815YW11-F1
#
_cell.length_a   1.000
_cell.length_b   1.000
_cell.length_c   1.000
_cell.angle_alpha   90.00
_cell.angle_beta   90.00
_cell.angle_gamma   90.00
#
_symmetry.space_group_name_H-M   'P 1'
#
loop_
_entity.id
_entity.type
_entity.pdbx_description
1 polymer ?
#
loop_
_entity_poly.entity_id
_entity_poly.type
_entity_poly.pdbx_seq_one_letter_code
_entity_poly.pdbx_strand_id
1 'polypeptide(L)'
;MLNVRYDSCSRHSPTIPAALFGFFQMMFAAISPLLITGAFAERLKYKAFIIFIIGWELFIYYPVAHWIWGDGWLKIIFQVQDFAGGMVIHTTSGVSALICGKILGARKDFDKYNGEFPPSNLPL
;
A
#
# COMPACT_ATOMS: atom_id res chain seq x y z
N MET A 1 11.61 -17.51 -9.34
CA MET A 1 11.27 -16.99 -10.68
C MET A 1 11.94 -17.88 -11.72
N LEU A 2 11.30 -19.00 -12.07
CA LEU A 2 11.85 -19.94 -13.05
C LEU A 2 11.76 -19.28 -14.43
N ASN A 3 12.84 -19.33 -15.22
CA ASN A 3 12.92 -18.84 -16.61
C ASN A 3 13.08 -17.32 -16.85
N VAL A 4 13.41 -16.50 -15.84
CA VAL A 4 13.84 -15.11 -16.06
C VAL A 4 15.36 -15.04 -16.12
N ARG A 5 15.88 -14.57 -17.25
CA ARG A 5 17.30 -14.33 -17.48
C ARG A 5 17.82 -13.23 -16.55
N TYR A 6 18.95 -13.47 -15.86
CA TYR A 6 19.51 -12.52 -14.87
C TYR A 6 20.09 -11.26 -15.51
N ASP A 7 20.38 -11.31 -16.81
CA ASP A 7 20.86 -10.23 -17.67
C ASP A 7 19.72 -9.44 -18.34
N SER A 8 18.48 -9.93 -18.26
CA SER A 8 17.33 -9.25 -18.87
C SER A 8 16.87 -8.08 -18.01
N CYS A 9 16.96 -6.85 -18.55
CA CYS A 9 16.49 -5.64 -17.89
C CYS A 9 14.98 -5.44 -18.10
N SER A 10 14.33 -4.78 -17.12
CA SER A 10 12.91 -4.41 -17.25
C SER A 10 12.75 -3.23 -18.20
N ARG A 11 11.66 -3.17 -18.97
CA ARG A 11 11.30 -1.98 -19.77
C ARG A 11 11.19 -0.72 -18.89
N HIS A 12 10.72 -0.88 -17.65
CA HIS A 12 10.56 0.21 -16.69
C HIS A 12 11.87 0.54 -15.93
N SER A 13 12.93 -0.26 -16.11
CA SER A 13 14.24 -0.03 -15.52
C SER A 13 15.34 -0.59 -16.43
N PRO A 14 15.76 0.17 -17.46
CA PRO A 14 16.65 -0.33 -18.53
C PRO A 14 18.06 -0.69 -18.05
N THR A 15 18.45 -0.23 -16.86
CA THR A 15 19.77 -0.41 -16.27
C THR A 15 19.78 -1.42 -15.12
N ILE A 16 18.63 -1.99 -14.76
CA ILE A 16 18.48 -2.90 -13.62
C ILE A 16 17.85 -4.22 -14.10
N PRO A 17 18.43 -5.38 -13.73
CA PRO A 17 17.83 -6.68 -13.99
C PRO A 17 16.37 -6.76 -13.55
N ALA A 18 15.51 -7.32 -14.40
CA ALA A 18 14.06 -7.36 -14.19
C ALA A 18 13.67 -8.03 -12.86
N ALA A 19 14.39 -9.08 -12.47
CA ALA A 19 14.19 -9.74 -11.19
C ALA A 19 14.45 -8.79 -10.01
N LEU A 20 15.54 -8.01 -10.06
CA LEU A 20 15.90 -7.06 -9.01
C LEU A 20 14.90 -5.89 -8.94
N PHE A 21 14.47 -5.37 -10.10
CA PHE A 21 13.40 -4.38 -10.15
C PHE A 21 12.09 -4.93 -9.57
N GLY A 22 11.77 -6.21 -9.84
CA GLY A 22 10.62 -6.90 -9.23
C GLY A 22 10.71 -6.95 -7.70
N PHE A 23 11.87 -7.30 -7.14
CA PHE A 23 12.08 -7.29 -5.68
C PHE A 23 11.93 -5.89 -5.07
N PHE A 24 12.46 -4.87 -5.75
CA PHE A 24 12.27 -3.48 -5.34
C PHE A 24 10.77 -3.10 -5.30
N GLN A 25 10.02 -3.42 -6.36
CA GLN A 25 8.57 -3.17 -6.41
C GLN A 25 7.79 -3.96 -5.36
N MET A 26 8.21 -5.18 -5.02
CA MET A 26 7.58 -5.97 -3.97
C MET A 26 7.69 -5.32 -2.58
N MET A 27 8.72 -4.52 -2.31
CA MET A 27 8.80 -3.79 -1.04
C MET A 27 7.67 -2.76 -0.91
N PHE A 28 7.34 -2.05 -2.01
CA PHE A 28 6.20 -1.14 -2.04
C PHE A 28 4.87 -1.86 -1.90
N ALA A 29 4.73 -3.02 -2.57
CA ALA A 29 3.54 -3.85 -2.43
C ALA A 29 3.34 -4.26 -0.96
N ALA A 30 4.39 -4.77 -0.31
CA ALA A 30 4.34 -5.24 1.08
C ALA A 30 4.04 -4.12 2.10
N ILE A 31 4.62 -2.93 1.94
CA ILE A 31 4.42 -1.84 2.91
C ILE A 31 3.07 -1.14 2.77
N SER A 32 2.50 -1.09 1.56
CA SER A 32 1.27 -0.34 1.27
C SER A 32 0.06 -0.74 2.13
N PRO A 33 -0.34 -2.03 2.20
CA PRO A 33 -1.45 -2.43 3.06
C PRO A 33 -1.11 -2.34 4.55
N LEU A 34 0.18 -2.40 4.92
CA LEU A 34 0.64 -2.23 6.30
C LEU A 34 0.42 -0.81 6.81
N LEU A 35 0.52 0.21 5.96
CA LEU A 35 0.21 1.60 6.33
C LEU A 35 -1.25 1.78 6.79
N ILE A 36 -2.17 0.96 6.25
CA ILE A 36 -3.60 1.01 6.60
C ILE A 36 -3.83 0.48 8.03
N THR A 37 -2.94 -0.40 8.52
CA THR A 37 -3.15 -1.10 9.80
C THR A 37 -3.22 -0.18 10.99
N GLY A 38 -2.56 0.98 10.94
CA GLY A 38 -2.69 2.02 11.96
C GLY A 38 -4.14 2.47 12.16
N ALA A 39 -4.96 2.44 11.11
CA ALA A 39 -6.36 2.81 11.19
C ALA A 39 -7.24 1.75 11.87
N PHE A 40 -6.81 0.50 12.02
CA PHE A 40 -7.63 -0.55 12.63
C PHE A 40 -6.88 -1.41 13.66
N ALA A 41 -5.75 -0.91 14.14
CA ALA A 41 -5.02 -1.48 15.27
C ALA A 41 -6.00 -1.85 16.39
N GLU A 42 -5.89 -3.09 16.87
CA GLU A 42 -6.71 -3.68 17.95
C GLU A 42 -8.22 -3.83 17.67
N ARG A 43 -8.67 -3.59 16.43
CA ARG A 43 -10.10 -3.61 16.07
C ARG A 43 -10.49 -4.64 15.02
N LEU A 44 -9.52 -5.36 14.44
CA LEU A 44 -9.76 -6.45 13.50
C LEU A 44 -9.29 -7.80 14.05
N LYS A 45 -10.06 -8.85 13.74
CA LYS A 45 -9.63 -10.23 13.93
C LYS A 45 -8.52 -10.56 12.94
N TYR A 46 -7.54 -11.36 13.37
CA TYR A 46 -6.40 -11.75 12.53
C TYR A 46 -6.81 -12.37 11.17
N LYS A 47 -7.84 -13.25 11.15
CA LYS A 47 -8.34 -13.83 9.89
C LYS A 47 -8.91 -12.77 8.93
N ALA A 48 -9.64 -11.78 9.47
CA ALA A 48 -10.18 -10.69 8.66
C ALA A 48 -9.07 -9.78 8.12
N PHE A 49 -8.01 -9.58 8.91
CA PHE A 49 -6.81 -8.85 8.51
C PHE A 49 -6.09 -9.50 7.31
N ILE A 50 -5.86 -10.82 7.33
CA ILE A 50 -5.21 -11.52 6.20
C ILE A 50 -6.05 -11.43 4.93
N ILE A 51 -7.37 -11.64 5.02
CA ILE A 51 -8.29 -11.52 3.88
C ILE A 51 -8.29 -10.09 3.34
N PHE A 52 -8.29 -9.10 4.24
CA PHE A 52 -8.24 -7.69 3.87
C PHE A 52 -6.98 -7.34 3.09
N ILE A 53 -5.78 -7.73 3.57
CA ILE A 53 -4.52 -7.44 2.88
C ILE A 53 -4.52 -8.06 1.48
N ILE A 54 -4.82 -9.36 1.37
CA ILE A 54 -4.78 -10.06 0.09
C ILE A 54 -5.79 -9.45 -0.89
N GLY A 55 -7.01 -9.19 -0.43
CA GLY A 55 -8.04 -8.55 -1.26
C GLY A 55 -7.64 -7.14 -1.67
N TRP A 56 -7.10 -6.35 -0.74
CA TRP A 56 -6.71 -4.98 -1.01
C TRP A 56 -5.54 -4.91 -2.00
N GLU A 57 -4.56 -5.79 -1.90
CA GLU A 57 -3.47 -5.87 -2.88
C GLU A 57 -3.99 -6.19 -4.29
N LEU A 58 -4.87 -7.20 -4.40
CA LEU A 58 -5.42 -7.66 -5.67
C LEU A 58 -6.35 -6.63 -6.34
N PHE A 59 -7.22 -5.99 -5.57
CA PHE A 59 -8.27 -5.14 -6.10
C PHE A 59 -7.94 -3.64 -6.10
N ILE A 60 -7.00 -3.20 -5.27
CA ILE A 60 -6.66 -1.77 -5.15
C ILE A 60 -5.21 -1.54 -5.57
N TYR A 61 -4.24 -2.16 -4.90
CA TYR A 61 -2.83 -1.85 -5.13
C TYR A 61 -2.36 -2.19 -6.53
N TYR A 62 -2.47 -3.46 -6.97
CA TYR A 62 -1.96 -3.87 -8.28
C TYR A 62 -2.66 -3.14 -9.44
N PRO A 63 -3.99 -2.94 -9.43
CA PRO A 63 -4.65 -2.14 -10.46
C PRO A 63 -4.13 -0.70 -10.51
N VAL A 64 -4.04 0.00 -9.38
CA VAL A 64 -3.58 1.40 -9.34
C VAL A 64 -2.09 1.51 -9.72
N ALA A 65 -1.26 0.59 -9.23
CA ALA A 65 0.15 0.50 -9.62
C ALA A 65 0.30 0.27 -11.13
N HIS A 66 -0.52 -0.61 -11.73
CA HIS A 66 -0.51 -0.81 -13.17
C HIS A 66 -0.96 0.44 -13.94
N TRP A 67 -2.01 1.13 -13.47
CA TRP A 67 -2.52 2.35 -14.13
C TRP A 67 -1.47 3.46 -14.22
N ILE A 68 -0.60 3.59 -13.22
CA ILE A 68 0.33 4.72 -13.08
C ILE A 68 1.78 4.34 -13.41
N TRP A 69 2.26 3.17 -12.97
CA TRP A 69 3.65 2.71 -13.15
C TRP A 69 3.83 1.63 -14.21
N GLY A 70 2.78 0.90 -14.55
CA GLY A 70 2.82 -0.23 -15.49
C GLY A 70 2.39 0.10 -16.91
N ASP A 71 2.61 1.33 -17.38
CA ASP A 71 2.13 1.84 -18.67
C ASP A 71 0.60 1.74 -18.85
N GLY A 72 -0.17 1.89 -17.78
CA GLY A 72 -1.63 1.88 -17.84
C GLY A 72 -2.25 3.22 -18.26
N TRP A 73 -3.58 3.29 -18.24
CA TRP A 73 -4.34 4.39 -18.83
C TRP A 73 -4.10 5.76 -18.15
N LEU A 74 -3.92 5.82 -16.84
CA LEU A 74 -3.60 7.07 -16.13
C LEU A 74 -2.25 7.63 -16.59
N LYS A 75 -1.26 6.75 -16.80
CA LYS A 75 0.04 7.17 -17.33
C LYS A 75 -0.05 7.60 -18.78
N ILE A 76 -0.74 6.85 -19.64
CA ILE A 76 -0.78 7.08 -21.08
C ILE A 76 -1.65 8.29 -21.45
N ILE A 77 -2.88 8.37 -20.94
CA ILE A 77 -3.87 9.36 -21.35
C ILE A 77 -3.64 10.69 -20.62
N PHE A 78 -3.37 10.62 -19.31
CA PHE A 78 -3.30 11.80 -18.45
C PHE A 78 -1.87 12.18 -18.06
N GLN A 79 -0.87 11.41 -18.50
CA GLN A 79 0.55 11.68 -18.22
C GLN A 79 0.85 11.85 -16.72
N VAL A 80 0.11 11.11 -15.88
CA VAL A 80 0.23 11.18 -14.43
C VAL A 80 1.67 10.92 -13.99
N GLN A 81 2.17 11.75 -13.07
CA GLN A 81 3.51 11.63 -12.51
C GLN A 81 3.41 11.24 -11.03
N ASP A 82 3.74 9.98 -10.75
CA ASP A 82 3.94 9.48 -9.41
C ASP A 82 5.32 8.87 -9.33
N PHE A 83 6.28 9.58 -8.72
CA PHE A 83 7.67 9.14 -8.72
C PHE A 83 7.93 8.00 -7.74
N ALA A 84 7.35 8.08 -6.53
CA ALA A 84 7.68 7.19 -5.41
C ALA A 84 6.45 6.66 -4.64
N GLY A 85 5.24 6.93 -5.11
CA GLY A 85 4.02 6.31 -4.58
C GLY A 85 3.12 7.28 -3.83
N GLY A 86 3.19 8.58 -4.11
CA GLY A 86 2.28 9.56 -3.53
C GLY A 86 0.81 9.20 -3.79
N MET A 87 0.51 8.70 -4.99
CA MET A 87 -0.83 8.23 -5.34
C MET A 87 -0.97 6.73 -5.09
N VAL A 88 -0.08 5.91 -5.68
CA VAL A 88 -0.19 4.44 -5.64
C VAL A 88 -0.17 3.89 -4.20
N ILE A 89 0.62 4.50 -3.31
CA ILE A 89 0.82 4.05 -1.93
C ILE A 89 0.05 4.93 -0.96
N HIS A 90 0.40 6.21 -0.84
CA HIS A 90 -0.09 7.06 0.25
C HIS A 90 -1.55 7.44 0.09
N THR A 91 -1.97 7.82 -1.12
CA THR A 91 -3.37 8.23 -1.35
C THR A 91 -4.32 7.04 -1.24
N THR A 92 -4.01 5.91 -1.89
CA THR A 92 -4.84 4.70 -1.81
C THR A 92 -4.94 4.15 -0.38
N SER A 93 -3.82 4.06 0.34
CA SER A 93 -3.79 3.57 1.73
C SER A 93 -4.46 4.58 2.67
N GLY A 94 -4.26 5.88 2.49
CA GLY A 94 -4.88 6.94 3.27
C GLY A 94 -6.41 6.96 3.14
N VAL A 95 -6.92 6.88 1.91
CA VAL A 95 -8.38 6.77 1.67
C VAL A 95 -8.93 5.48 2.27
N SER A 96 -8.23 4.36 2.11
CA SER A 96 -8.64 3.08 2.70
C SER A 96 -8.66 3.15 4.24
N ALA A 97 -7.66 3.78 4.85
CA ALA A 97 -7.56 4.01 6.28
C ALA A 97 -8.73 4.85 6.80
N LEU A 98 -9.11 5.91 6.09
CA LEU A 98 -10.29 6.73 6.44
C LEU A 98 -11.58 5.93 6.37
N ILE A 99 -11.78 5.14 5.31
CA ILE A 99 -12.97 4.29 5.14
C ILE A 99 -13.02 3.22 6.24
N CYS A 100 -11.91 2.52 6.48
CA CYS A 100 -11.82 1.52 7.55
C CYS A 100 -12.09 2.13 8.92
N GLY A 101 -11.49 3.30 9.22
CA GLY A 101 -11.71 4.02 10.47
C GLY A 101 -13.19 4.38 10.67
N LYS A 102 -13.87 4.85 9.62
CA LYS A 102 -15.30 5.16 9.66
C LYS A 102 -16.17 3.92 9.89
N ILE A 103 -15.89 2.81 9.19
CA ILE A 103 -16.69 1.57 9.28
C ILE A 103 -16.51 0.90 10.64
N LEU A 104 -15.29 0.90 11.18
CA LEU A 104 -14.98 0.25 12.47
C LEU A 104 -15.35 1.11 13.69
N GLY A 105 -15.71 2.39 13.49
CA GLY A 105 -16.15 3.30 14.56
C GLY A 105 -15.00 3.90 15.37
N ALA A 106 -15.26 4.31 16.61
CA ALA A 106 -14.24 4.84 17.51
C ALA A 106 -13.40 3.72 18.16
N ARG A 107 -12.19 4.04 18.62
CA ARG A 107 -11.39 3.13 19.46
C ARG A 107 -12.01 3.02 20.85
N LYS A 108 -11.72 1.91 21.54
CA LYS A 108 -12.05 1.80 22.97
C LYS A 108 -11.37 2.95 23.71
N ASP A 109 -12.08 3.55 24.68
CA ASP A 109 -11.60 4.68 25.48
C ASP A 109 -11.37 5.99 24.70
N PHE A 110 -11.86 6.11 23.46
CA PHE A 110 -11.74 7.35 22.68
C PHE A 110 -12.25 8.59 23.45
N ASP A 111 -13.43 8.50 24.06
CA ASP A 111 -14.03 9.59 24.83
C ASP A 111 -13.25 9.87 26.13
N LYS A 112 -12.68 8.82 26.75
CA LYS A 112 -11.85 8.96 27.95
C LYS A 112 -10.59 9.79 27.69
N TYR A 113 -10.05 9.71 26.47
CA TYR A 113 -8.87 10.44 26.04
C TYR A 113 -9.19 11.71 25.22
N ASN A 114 -10.46 12.14 25.14
CA ASN A 114 -10.89 13.27 24.29
C ASN A 114 -10.40 13.17 22.83
N GLY A 115 -10.23 11.95 22.31
CA GLY A 115 -9.69 11.70 20.97
C GLY A 115 -8.16 11.76 20.83
N GLU A 116 -7.43 12.17 21.86
CA GLU A 116 -5.96 12.26 21.87
C GLU A 116 -5.35 11.19 22.79
N PHE A 117 -5.05 10.02 22.22
CA PHE A 117 -4.35 8.98 22.96
C PHE A 117 -2.91 9.43 23.24
N PRO A 118 -2.41 9.30 24.49
CA PRO A 118 -1.02 9.58 24.77
C PRO A 118 -0.11 8.64 23.97
N PRO A 119 1.05 9.12 23.50
CA PRO A 119 2.00 8.28 22.78
C PRO A 119 2.44 7.12 23.68
N SER A 120 2.32 5.90 23.17
CA SER A 120 2.69 4.70 23.93
C SER A 120 4.21 4.59 24.16
N ASN A 121 5.01 5.16 23.26
CA ASN A 121 6.47 5.19 23.36
C ASN A 121 7.02 6.30 22.46
N LEU A 122 7.44 7.45 23.01
CA LEU A 122 7.96 8.59 22.25
C LEU A 122 9.29 8.31 21.49
N PRO A 123 10.21 7.48 22.03
CA PRO A 123 11.40 7.04 21.30
C PRO A 123 11.18 6.14 20.07
N LEU A 124 10.01 5.52 19.90
CA LEU A 124 9.65 4.69 18.75
C LEU A 124 8.72 5.46 17.80
#